data_AF-A0A433RER6-F1
#
_entry.id   AF-A0A433RER6-F1
#
_cell.length_a   1.000
_cell.length_b   1.000
_cell.length_c   1.000
_cell.angle_alpha   90.00
_cell.angle_beta   90.00
_cell.angle_gamma   90.00
#
_symmetry.space_group_name_H-M   'P 1'
#
loop_
_entity.id
_entity.type
_entity.pdbx_description
1 polymer ?
#
loop_
_entity_poly.entity_id
_entity_poly.type
_entity_poly.pdbx_seq_one_letter_code
_entity_poly.pdbx_strand_id
1 'polypeptide(L)' 'MLNFHSVNQAVSSKNELGVVICRHCSDVVCTLPTNGIKKISGVCDKPECRKQSKNGEVKVG' A
#
# COMPACT_ATOMS: atom_id res chain seq x y z
N MET A 1 -32.41 34.63 9.05
CA MET A 1 -32.28 33.23 9.51
C MET A 1 -31.27 32.56 8.59
N LEU A 2 -30.15 32.08 9.12
CA LEU A 2 -29.11 31.40 8.32
C LEU A 2 -29.42 29.90 8.32
N ASN A 3 -29.77 29.34 7.17
CA ASN A 3 -30.02 27.92 7.01
C ASN A 3 -28.67 27.18 6.92
N PHE A 4 -28.33 26.46 7.99
CA PHE A 4 -27.21 25.54 8.01
C PHE A 4 -27.63 24.25 7.31
N HIS A 5 -27.38 24.18 6.00
CA HIS A 5 -27.49 22.91 5.28
C HIS A 5 -26.28 22.06 5.68
N SER A 6 -26.50 21.12 6.60
CA SER A 6 -25.52 20.08 6.96
C SER A 6 -25.18 19.27 5.71
N VAL A 7 -24.14 19.69 4.99
CA VAL A 7 -23.48 18.87 3.98
C VAL A 7 -22.83 17.71 4.73
N ASN A 8 -23.58 16.61 4.85
CA ASN A 8 -23.01 15.31 5.14
C ASN A 8 -22.27 14.89 3.86
N GLN A 9 -21.06 15.42 3.70
CA GLN A 9 -20.15 15.03 2.64
C GLN A 9 -19.76 13.58 2.97
N ALA A 10 -20.54 12.63 2.46
CA ALA A 10 -20.09 11.27 2.29
C ALA A 10 -18.82 11.38 1.46
N VAL A 11 -17.67 11.38 2.14
CA VAL A 11 -16.38 11.25 1.49
C VAL A 11 -16.50 9.91 0.79
N SER A 12 -16.79 9.96 -0.51
CA SER A 12 -16.60 8.83 -1.40
C SER A 12 -15.09 8.68 -1.49
N SER A 13 -14.51 8.15 -0.40
CA SER A 13 -13.21 7.53 -0.41
C SER A 13 -13.40 6.35 -1.33
N LYS A 14 -13.31 6.60 -2.65
CA LYS A 14 -13.15 5.56 -3.64
C LYS A 14 -12.09 4.65 -3.03
N ASN A 15 -12.48 3.44 -2.68
CA ASN A 15 -11.65 2.53 -1.92
C ASN A 15 -10.55 2.09 -2.89
N GLU A 16 -9.55 2.96 -3.09
CA GLU A 16 -8.48 2.80 -4.06
C GLU A 16 -7.55 1.71 -3.52
N LEU A 17 -7.96 0.46 -3.73
CA LEU A 17 -7.18 -0.72 -3.40
C LEU A 17 -6.00 -0.82 -4.36
N GLY A 18 -4.82 -0.95 -3.79
CA GLY A 18 -3.58 -1.20 -4.51
C GLY A 18 -3.11 -2.62 -4.28
N VAL A 19 -2.37 -3.14 -5.25
CA VAL A 19 -1.74 -4.45 -5.17
C VAL A 19 -0.24 -4.25 -4.94
N VAL A 20 0.30 -4.92 -3.92
CA VAL A 20 1.74 -4.97 -3.69
C VAL A 20 2.29 -6.15 -4.46
N ILE A 21 3.19 -5.85 -5.40
CA ILE A 21 3.86 -6.86 -6.22
C ILE A 21 5.28 -7.07 -5.70
N CYS A 22 5.70 -8.34 -5.63
CA CYS A 22 7.06 -8.70 -5.26
C CYS A 22 8.04 -8.28 -6.35
N ARG A 23 9.08 -7.54 -5.96
CA ARG A 23 10.11 -7.06 -6.91
C ARG A 23 10.94 -8.17 -7.58
N HIS A 24 10.93 -9.39 -7.04
CA HIS A 24 11.81 -10.47 -7.50
C HIS A 24 11.09 -11.50 -8.37
N CYS A 25 9.87 -11.91 -7.98
CA CYS A 25 9.11 -12.94 -8.69
C CYS A 25 7.82 -12.41 -9.33
N SER A 26 7.52 -11.12 -9.17
CA SER A 26 6.28 -10.49 -9.65
C SER A 26 4.97 -11.07 -9.07
N ASP A 27 5.05 -11.84 -7.99
CA ASP A 27 3.86 -12.32 -7.29
C ASP A 27 3.13 -11.22 -6.52
N VAL A 28 1.83 -11.40 -6.38
CA VAL A 28 1.00 -10.60 -5.49
C VAL A 28 1.32 -10.94 -4.04
N VAL A 29 1.77 -9.94 -3.28
CA VAL A 29 2.08 -10.07 -1.85
C VAL A 29 0.84 -9.79 -1.01
N CYS A 30 0.15 -8.68 -1.28
CA CYS A 30 -1.04 -8.26 -0.55
C CYS A 30 -1.82 -7.19 -1.31
N THR A 31 -3.11 -7.03 -0.97
CA THR A 31 -3.95 -5.91 -1.41
C THR A 31 -4.21 -4.97 -0.23
N LEU A 32 -3.98 -3.67 -0.39
CA LEU A 32 -4.18 -2.70 0.69
C LEU A 32 -4.75 -1.37 0.22
N PRO A 33 -5.52 -0.65 1.05
CA PRO A 33 -6.05 0.67 0.71
C PRO A 33 -4.89 1.65 0.54
N THR A 34 -4.76 2.23 -0.66
CA THR A 34 -3.64 3.11 -0.99
C THR A 34 -3.82 4.53 -0.47
N ASN A 35 -5.06 4.99 -0.26
CA ASN A 35 -5.35 6.39 0.09
C ASN A 35 -4.54 7.39 -0.76
N GLY A 36 -4.42 7.14 -2.07
CA GLY A 36 -3.64 7.98 -3.00
C GLY A 36 -2.13 7.68 -3.10
N ILE A 37 -1.60 6.69 -2.37
CA ILE A 37 -0.20 6.26 -2.47
C ILE A 37 0.00 5.38 -3.72
N LYS A 38 0.74 5.90 -4.70
CA LYS A 38 0.91 5.27 -6.02
C LYS A 38 2.03 4.23 -6.12
N LYS A 39 2.92 4.14 -5.13
CA LYS A 39 4.09 3.26 -5.16
C LYS A 39 4.18 2.46 -3.88
N ILE A 40 3.67 1.24 -3.90
CA ILE A 40 3.86 0.26 -2.83
C ILE A 40 4.59 -0.92 -3.44
N SER A 41 5.69 -1.33 -2.83
CA SER A 41 6.55 -2.39 -3.37
C SER A 41 7.09 -3.22 -2.23
N GLY A 42 6.98 -4.55 -2.36
CA GLY A 42 7.34 -5.48 -1.30
C GLY A 42 8.22 -6.62 -1.81
N VAL A 43 8.60 -7.49 -0.87
CA VAL A 43 9.24 -8.77 -1.16
C VAL A 43 8.43 -9.85 -0.47
N CYS A 44 8.02 -10.89 -1.20
CA CYS A 44 7.27 -12.01 -0.65
C CYS A 44 8.14 -12.91 0.23
N ASP A 45 7.51 -13.76 1.05
CA ASP A 45 8.20 -14.69 1.96
C ASP A 45 8.89 -15.89 1.30
N LYS A 46 8.81 -15.99 -0.03
CA LYS A 46 9.54 -17.02 -0.78
C LYS A 46 11.04 -16.96 -0.46
N PRO A 47 11.67 -18.10 -0.16
CA PRO A 47 13.06 -18.14 0.27
C PRO A 47 14.02 -17.60 -0.80
N GLU A 48 13.70 -17.77 -2.09
CA GLU A 48 14.50 -17.19 -3.18
C GLU A 48 14.49 -15.65 -3.22
N CYS A 49 13.39 -15.03 -2.80
CA CYS A 49 13.21 -13.58 -2.81
C CYS A 49 13.77 -12.95 -1.53
N ARG A 50 13.53 -13.57 -0.36
CA ARG A 50 14.02 -13.09 0.93
C ARG A 50 15.55 -13.07 1.02
N LYS A 51 16.23 -14.03 0.36
CA LYS A 51 17.70 -14.09 0.31
C LYS A 51 18.30 -12.90 -0.44
N GLN A 52 17.60 -12.37 -1.45
CA GLN A 52 18.04 -11.19 -2.21
C GLN A 52 17.86 -9.89 -1.42
N SER A 53 16.91 -9.84 -0.48
CA SER A 53 16.69 -8.68 0.38
C SER A 53 17.71 -8.49 1.51
N LYS A 54 18.53 -9.50 1.82
CA LYS A 54 19.48 -9.45 2.95
C LYS A 54 20.72 -8.58 2.71
N ASN A 55 20.83 -7.93 1.56
CA ASN A 55 21.90 -6.96 1.28
C ASN A 55 21.53 -5.51 1.65
N GLY A 56 20.36 -5.28 2.26
CA GLY A 56 19.91 -3.97 2.72
C GLY A 56 19.63 -3.99 4.22
N GLU A 57 20.68 -4.02 5.04
CA GLU A 57 20.61 -3.71 6.46
C GLU A 57 20.09 -2.27 6.65
N VAL A 58 18.77 -2.11 6.87
CA VAL A 58 18.26 -0.88 7.48
C VAL A 58 18.65 -0.93 8.96
N LYS A 59 19.81 -0.35 9.28
CA LYS A 59 20.14 0.08 10.64
C LYS A 59 19.16 1.18 11.01
N VAL A 60 18.10 0.84 11.75
CA VAL A 60 17.37 1.82 12.56
C VAL A 60 18.24 2.10 13.77
N GLY A 61 18.96 3.22 13.72
CA GLY A 61 19.59 3.85 14.89
C GLY A 61 18.61 4.74 15.61
#